data_AF-A0A429GFE5-F1
#
_entry.id   AF-A0A429GFE5-F1
#
_cell.length_a   1.000
_cell.length_b   1.000
_cell.length_c   1.000
_cell.angle_alpha   90.00
_cell.angle_beta   90.00
_cell.angle_gamma   90.00
#
_symmetry.space_group_name_H-M   'P 1'
#
loop_
_entity.id
_entity.type
_entity.pdbx_description
1 polymer ?
#
loop_
_entity_poly.entity_id
_entity_poly.type
_entity_poly.pdbx_seq_one_letter_code
_entity_poly.pdbx_strand_id
1 'polypeptide(L)'
;MKKMPLISQVVSEKLAKMLNLPPENVENEIREAVEDVAKMLSRFIWARQYSFADRIANAAGKETVSTTLYEALRISKSTLDAGQTLDENVRPYVAKEESVKLLLNLLDVDLVSGLEIMRRATVLALSWRGSEKESSEREEGDKS
;
A
#
# COMPACT_ATOMS: atom_id res chain seq x y z
N MET A 1 26.49 3.58 -8.69
CA MET A 1 25.51 2.69 -9.34
C MET A 1 24.35 3.52 -9.85
N LYS A 2 23.98 3.41 -11.13
CA LYS A 2 22.80 4.11 -11.67
C LYS A 2 21.56 3.44 -11.05
N LYS A 3 20.71 4.21 -10.36
CA LYS A 3 19.48 3.70 -9.74
C LYS A 3 18.62 3.08 -10.85
N MET A 4 18.27 1.80 -10.72
CA MET A 4 17.38 1.17 -11.71
C MET A 4 15.99 1.78 -11.59
N PRO A 5 15.39 2.22 -12.71
CA PRO A 5 14.06 2.79 -12.70
C PRO A 5 13.02 1.74 -12.29
N LEU A 6 11.95 2.18 -11.63
CA LEU A 6 10.87 1.29 -11.20
C LEU A 6 9.98 0.84 -12.36
N ILE A 7 9.87 1.69 -13.37
CA ILE A 7 9.01 1.52 -14.55
C ILE A 7 9.76 2.01 -15.79
N SER A 8 9.33 1.59 -16.97
CA SER A 8 9.92 2.10 -18.22
C SER A 8 9.59 3.59 -18.43
N GLN A 9 10.43 4.28 -19.21
CA GLN A 9 10.19 5.69 -19.57
C GLN A 9 8.81 5.88 -20.25
N VAL A 10 8.42 4.94 -21.12
CA VAL A 10 7.12 4.98 -21.82
C VAL A 10 5.95 4.90 -20.83
N VAL A 11 6.05 4.06 -19.80
CA VAL A 11 5.03 3.95 -18.75
C VAL A 11 5.00 5.23 -17.91
N SER A 12 6.17 5.76 -17.56
CA SER A 12 6.28 7.02 -16.82
C SER A 12 5.59 8.17 -17.57
N GLU A 13 5.87 8.36 -18.85
CA GLU A 13 5.27 9.41 -19.67
C GLU A 13 3.74 9.28 -19.81
N LYS A 14 3.22 8.04 -19.87
CA LYS A 14 1.76 7.81 -19.89
C LYS A 14 1.11 8.18 -18.57
N LEU A 15 1.67 7.73 -17.44
CA LEU A 15 1.16 8.06 -16.12
C LEU A 15 1.25 9.56 -15.82
N ALA A 16 2.37 10.19 -16.19
CA ALA A 16 2.57 11.63 -16.08
C ALA A 16 1.42 12.43 -16.72
N LYS A 17 1.02 12.05 -17.94
CA LYS A 17 -0.11 12.67 -18.64
C LYS A 17 -1.45 12.42 -17.94
N MET A 18 -1.68 11.19 -17.46
CA MET A 18 -2.94 10.84 -16.77
C MET A 18 -3.09 11.59 -15.44
N LEU A 19 -1.99 11.80 -14.73
CA LEU A 19 -1.97 12.40 -13.40
C LEU A 19 -1.70 13.91 -13.43
N ASN A 20 -1.49 14.48 -14.62
CA ASN A 20 -1.12 15.88 -14.83
C ASN A 20 0.12 16.29 -14.01
N LEU A 21 1.18 15.48 -14.08
CA LEU A 21 2.43 15.72 -13.35
C LEU A 21 3.67 15.53 -14.25
N PRO A 22 4.82 16.15 -13.90
CA PRO A 22 6.05 16.00 -14.67
C PRO A 22 6.57 14.55 -14.66
N PRO A 23 6.97 13.96 -15.81
CA PRO A 23 7.43 12.57 -15.89
C PRO A 23 8.56 12.18 -14.91
N GLU A 24 9.41 13.13 -14.56
CA GLU A 24 10.50 12.96 -13.59
C GLU A 24 10.01 12.69 -12.16
N ASN A 25 8.76 13.07 -11.84
CA ASN A 25 8.19 12.89 -10.50
C ASN A 25 7.42 11.59 -10.34
N VAL A 26 7.00 10.94 -11.43
CA VAL A 26 6.16 9.72 -11.41
C VAL A 26 6.76 8.63 -10.52
N GLU A 27 8.07 8.40 -10.60
CA GLU A 27 8.70 7.36 -9.78
C GLU A 27 8.63 7.67 -8.28
N ASN A 28 8.75 8.93 -7.89
CA ASN A 28 8.66 9.31 -6.48
C ASN A 28 7.23 9.14 -5.98
N GLU A 29 6.24 9.59 -6.77
CA GLU A 29 4.82 9.39 -6.48
C GLU A 29 4.47 7.90 -6.32
N ILE A 30 5.02 7.04 -7.19
CA ILE A 30 4.87 5.58 -7.08
C ILE A 30 5.46 5.07 -5.78
N ARG A 31 6.65 5.54 -5.37
CA ARG A 31 7.27 5.12 -4.10
C ARG A 31 6.43 5.53 -2.90
N GLU A 32 5.95 6.77 -2.89
CA GLU A 32 5.08 7.28 -1.83
C GLU A 32 3.77 6.48 -1.77
N ALA A 33 3.16 6.17 -2.92
CA ALA A 33 1.96 5.36 -2.98
C ALA A 33 2.18 3.92 -2.49
N VAL A 34 3.34 3.33 -2.83
CA VAL A 34 3.74 2.01 -2.33
C VAL A 34 3.90 2.03 -0.81
N GLU A 35 4.57 3.04 -0.26
CA GLU A 35 4.77 3.17 1.19
C GLU A 35 3.43 3.37 1.92
N ASP A 36 2.52 4.16 1.33
CA ASP A 36 1.20 4.43 1.89
C ASP A 36 0.32 3.17 1.93
N VAL A 37 0.29 2.41 0.84
CA VAL A 37 -0.41 1.11 0.80
C VAL A 37 0.29 0.07 1.70
N ALA A 38 1.62 0.06 1.74
CA ALA A 38 2.36 -0.82 2.65
C ALA A 38 2.03 -0.52 4.12
N LYS A 39 1.90 0.76 4.50
CA LYS A 39 1.47 1.18 5.83
C LYS A 39 0.04 0.74 6.16
N MET A 40 -0.87 0.73 5.19
CA MET A 40 -2.21 0.18 5.37
C MET A 40 -2.14 -1.34 5.62
N LEU A 41 -1.44 -2.07 4.74
CA LEU A 41 -1.33 -3.52 4.83
C LEU A 41 -0.60 -3.98 6.10
N SER A 42 0.36 -3.21 6.61
CA SER A 42 1.08 -3.55 7.84
C SER A 42 0.16 -3.58 9.06
N ARG A 43 -0.94 -2.79 9.08
CA ARG A 43 -1.94 -2.85 10.16
C ARG A 43 -2.65 -4.20 10.18
N PHE A 44 -3.04 -4.71 9.02
CA PHE A 44 -3.63 -6.04 8.92
C PHE A 44 -2.65 -7.14 9.32
N ILE A 45 -1.38 -7.02 8.93
CA ILE A 45 -0.31 -7.94 9.34
C ILE A 45 -0.11 -7.95 10.86
N TRP A 46 -0.10 -6.77 11.50
CA TRP A 46 0.02 -6.68 12.97
C TRP A 46 -1.19 -7.28 13.69
N ALA A 47 -2.38 -7.14 13.11
CA ALA A 47 -3.60 -7.83 13.53
C ALA A 47 -3.65 -9.32 13.13
N ARG A 48 -2.53 -9.90 12.66
CA ARG A 48 -2.40 -11.30 12.18
C ARG A 48 -3.33 -11.68 11.01
N GLN A 49 -3.86 -10.70 10.29
CA GLN A 49 -4.70 -10.87 9.11
C GLN A 49 -3.86 -10.89 7.82
N TYR A 50 -3.01 -11.91 7.66
CA TYR A 50 -2.06 -12.02 6.54
C TYR A 50 -2.70 -12.19 5.15
N SER A 51 -3.96 -12.60 5.10
CA SER A 51 -4.68 -12.91 3.85
C SER A 51 -4.73 -11.75 2.84
N PHE A 52 -4.68 -10.49 3.29
CA PHE A 52 -4.62 -9.33 2.38
C PHE A 52 -3.26 -9.22 1.70
N ALA A 53 -2.16 -9.41 2.45
CA ALA A 53 -0.81 -9.39 1.90
C ALA A 53 -0.59 -10.58 0.97
N ASP A 54 -1.01 -11.79 1.37
CA ASP A 54 -0.82 -13.00 0.57
C ASP A 54 -1.56 -12.94 -0.77
N ARG A 55 -2.79 -12.43 -0.79
CA ARG A 55 -3.57 -12.28 -2.03
C ARG A 55 -2.95 -11.28 -2.99
N ILE A 56 -2.40 -10.16 -2.48
CA ILE A 56 -1.71 -9.18 -3.33
C ILE A 56 -0.37 -9.74 -3.83
N ALA A 57 0.40 -10.41 -2.98
CA ALA A 57 1.70 -10.99 -3.34
C ALA A 57 1.59 -12.03 -4.47
N ASN A 58 0.52 -12.83 -4.44
CA ASN A 58 0.23 -13.88 -5.40
C ASN A 58 -0.75 -13.47 -6.50
N ALA A 59 -1.08 -12.17 -6.62
CA ALA A 59 -2.02 -11.71 -7.61
C ALA A 59 -1.49 -11.98 -9.03
N ALA A 60 -2.32 -12.63 -9.85
CA ALA A 60 -2.05 -12.85 -11.28
C ALA A 60 -2.64 -11.74 -12.17
N GLY A 61 -3.46 -10.85 -11.59
CA GLY A 61 -4.16 -9.82 -12.34
C GLY A 61 -4.65 -8.67 -11.47
N LYS A 62 -5.01 -7.57 -12.12
CA LYS A 62 -5.53 -6.36 -11.48
C LYS A 62 -6.79 -6.61 -10.66
N GLU A 63 -7.65 -7.55 -11.06
CA GLU A 63 -8.91 -7.85 -10.36
C GLU A 63 -8.67 -8.34 -8.93
N THR A 64 -7.71 -9.25 -8.72
CA THR A 64 -7.34 -9.74 -7.39
C THR A 64 -6.80 -8.61 -6.52
N VAL A 65 -5.94 -7.75 -7.09
CA VAL A 65 -5.42 -6.57 -6.38
C VAL A 65 -6.57 -5.61 -6.00
N SER A 66 -7.43 -5.29 -6.96
CA SER A 66 -8.52 -4.31 -6.79
C SER A 66 -9.51 -4.78 -5.73
N THR A 67 -9.91 -6.05 -5.77
CA THR A 67 -10.81 -6.66 -4.78
C THR A 67 -10.19 -6.68 -3.40
N THR A 68 -8.90 -7.06 -3.29
CA THR A 68 -8.21 -7.12 -2.00
C THR A 68 -8.03 -5.72 -1.40
N LEU A 69 -7.67 -4.73 -2.21
CA LEU A 69 -7.56 -3.33 -1.76
C LEU A 69 -8.93 -2.78 -1.34
N TYR A 70 -9.99 -3.07 -2.10
CA TYR A 70 -11.36 -2.69 -1.72
C TYR A 70 -11.74 -3.23 -0.34
N GLU A 71 -11.52 -4.52 -0.09
CA GLU A 71 -11.84 -5.13 1.20
C GLU A 71 -11.03 -4.52 2.35
N ALA A 72 -9.71 -4.36 2.15
CA ALA A 72 -8.83 -3.76 3.14
C ALA A 72 -9.24 -2.31 3.46
N LEU A 73 -9.48 -1.49 2.44
CA LEU A 73 -9.94 -0.10 2.60
C LEU A 73 -11.28 -0.04 3.32
N ARG A 74 -12.23 -0.90 2.93
CA ARG A 74 -13.56 -0.97 3.55
C ARG A 74 -13.48 -1.29 5.04
N ILE A 75 -12.66 -2.28 5.41
CA ILE A 75 -12.46 -2.65 6.82
C ILE A 75 -11.77 -1.51 7.57
N SER A 76 -10.63 -1.00 7.06
CA SER A 76 -9.91 0.12 7.70
C SER A 76 -10.81 1.34 7.90
N LYS A 77 -11.59 1.72 6.89
CA LYS A 77 -12.49 2.88 6.95
C LYS A 77 -13.60 2.68 7.96
N SER A 78 -14.27 1.52 7.93
CA SER A 78 -15.34 1.19 8.88
C SER A 78 -14.85 1.14 10.32
N THR A 79 -13.70 0.53 10.57
CA THR A 79 -13.09 0.44 11.90
C THR A 79 -12.68 1.83 12.41
N LEU A 80 -12.10 2.66 11.54
CA LEU A 80 -11.70 4.03 11.87
C LEU A 80 -12.93 4.90 12.21
N ASP A 81 -13.97 4.85 11.39
CA ASP A 81 -15.20 5.63 11.58
C ASP A 81 -15.96 5.20 12.84
N ALA A 82 -15.85 3.94 13.25
CA ALA A 82 -16.42 3.41 14.49
C ALA A 82 -15.56 3.70 15.74
N GLY A 83 -14.35 4.29 15.58
CA GLY A 83 -13.42 4.50 16.68
C GLY A 83 -12.86 3.20 17.29
N GLN A 84 -12.82 2.13 16.51
CA GLN A 84 -12.40 0.79 16.93
C GLN A 84 -10.95 0.48 16.50
N THR A 85 -10.46 -0.68 16.90
CA THR A 85 -9.17 -1.23 16.47
C THR A 85 -9.40 -2.51 15.63
N LEU A 86 -8.42 -2.87 14.80
CA LEU A 86 -8.44 -4.11 14.01
C LEU A 86 -8.18 -5.36 14.87
N ASP A 87 -7.43 -5.16 15.95
CA ASP A 87 -7.06 -6.14 16.97
C ASP A 87 -6.64 -5.36 18.25
N GLU A 88 -6.17 -6.04 19.29
CA GLU A 88 -5.61 -5.42 20.50
C GLU A 88 -4.57 -4.35 20.14
N ASN A 89 -4.92 -3.08 20.40
CA ASN A 89 -4.09 -1.90 20.16
C ASN A 89 -3.65 -1.63 18.71
N VAL A 90 -4.24 -2.31 17.71
CA VAL A 90 -3.90 -2.07 16.29
C VAL A 90 -4.90 -1.10 15.66
N ARG A 91 -4.54 0.19 15.61
CA ARG A 91 -5.35 1.19 14.89
C ARG A 91 -5.33 0.94 13.38
N PRO A 92 -6.49 1.08 12.69
CA PRO A 92 -6.54 0.99 11.24
C PRO A 92 -5.81 2.17 10.59
N TYR A 93 -5.38 1.98 9.35
CA TYR A 93 -4.87 3.03 8.48
C TYR A 93 -5.57 2.95 7.13
N VAL A 94 -5.97 4.09 6.59
CA VAL A 94 -6.63 4.19 5.28
C VAL A 94 -5.64 4.85 4.34
N ALA A 95 -5.19 4.11 3.32
CA ALA A 95 -4.34 4.68 2.27
C ALA A 95 -5.08 5.82 1.54
N LYS A 96 -4.33 6.83 1.11
CA LYS A 96 -4.83 7.99 0.38
C LYS A 96 -5.43 7.58 -0.96
N GLU A 97 -6.44 8.32 -1.38
CA GLU A 97 -7.14 8.09 -2.65
C GLU A 97 -6.18 8.19 -3.84
N GLU A 98 -5.29 9.17 -3.82
CA GLU A 98 -4.31 9.42 -4.88
C GLU A 98 -3.32 8.25 -5.01
N SER A 99 -2.87 7.69 -3.89
CA SER A 99 -1.98 6.54 -3.85
C SER A 99 -2.64 5.29 -4.43
N VAL A 100 -3.88 5.02 -4.04
CA VAL A 100 -4.64 3.87 -4.57
C VAL A 100 -4.91 4.06 -6.07
N LYS A 101 -5.36 5.24 -6.49
CA LYS A 101 -5.58 5.56 -7.92
C LYS A 101 -4.32 5.38 -8.75
N LEU A 102 -3.18 5.87 -8.27
CA LEU A 102 -1.90 5.76 -8.96
C LEU A 102 -1.53 4.30 -9.22
N LEU A 103 -1.61 3.45 -8.19
CA LEU A 103 -1.24 2.03 -8.32
C LEU A 103 -2.22 1.25 -9.21
N LEU A 104 -3.52 1.58 -9.17
CA LEU A 104 -4.51 0.99 -10.07
C LEU A 104 -4.30 1.42 -11.53
N ASN A 105 -3.98 2.69 -11.77
CA ASN A 105 -3.65 3.20 -13.11
C ASN A 105 -2.36 2.56 -13.64
N LEU A 106 -1.36 2.33 -12.77
CA LEU A 106 -0.15 1.61 -13.15
C LEU A 106 -0.48 0.18 -13.61
N LEU A 107 -1.37 -0.54 -12.92
CA LEU A 107 -1.82 -1.87 -13.35
C LEU A 107 -2.56 -1.86 -14.70
N ASP A 108 -3.25 -0.77 -15.05
CA ASP A 108 -3.89 -0.61 -16.36
C ASP A 108 -2.89 -0.30 -17.48
N VAL A 109 -1.88 0.53 -17.20
CA VAL A 109 -0.88 0.93 -18.18
C VAL A 109 0.15 -0.17 -18.43
N ASP A 110 0.60 -0.83 -17.37
CA ASP A 110 1.58 -1.92 -17.38
C ASP A 110 1.29 -2.90 -16.24
N LEU A 111 0.54 -3.96 -16.56
CA LEU A 111 0.16 -4.98 -15.60
C LEU A 111 1.38 -5.64 -14.94
N VAL A 112 2.46 -5.91 -15.68
CA VAL A 112 3.62 -6.64 -15.16
C VAL A 112 4.36 -5.78 -14.13
N SER A 113 4.69 -4.55 -14.49
CA SER A 113 5.30 -3.62 -13.54
C SER A 113 4.37 -3.30 -12.38
N GLY A 114 3.06 -3.11 -12.64
CA GLY A 114 2.07 -2.87 -11.59
C GLY A 114 2.01 -3.99 -10.57
N LEU A 115 1.94 -5.26 -11.01
CA LEU A 115 1.94 -6.41 -10.10
C LEU A 115 3.25 -6.49 -9.29
N GLU A 116 4.39 -6.22 -9.91
CA GLU A 116 5.68 -6.20 -9.22
C GLU A 116 5.75 -5.09 -8.15
N ILE A 117 5.21 -3.92 -8.45
CA ILE A 117 5.10 -2.80 -7.50
C ILE A 117 4.18 -3.16 -6.34
N MET A 118 3.05 -3.82 -6.61
CA MET A 118 2.14 -4.29 -5.56
C MET A 118 2.79 -5.35 -4.67
N ARG A 119 3.60 -6.27 -5.23
CA ARG A 119 4.41 -7.20 -4.42
C ARG A 119 5.39 -6.45 -3.52
N ARG A 120 6.06 -5.42 -4.03
CA ARG A 120 6.96 -4.59 -3.20
C ARG A 120 6.21 -3.95 -2.03
N ALA A 121 4.99 -3.47 -2.21
CA ALA A 121 4.17 -2.96 -1.12
C ALA A 121 3.93 -4.03 -0.04
N THR A 122 3.63 -5.28 -0.42
CA THR A 122 3.46 -6.39 0.54
C THR A 122 4.75 -6.73 1.29
N VAL A 123 5.90 -6.75 0.61
CA VAL A 123 7.22 -6.99 1.22
C VAL A 123 7.54 -5.89 2.22
N LEU A 124 7.32 -4.63 1.85
CA LEU A 124 7.53 -3.49 2.74
C LEU A 124 6.60 -3.55 3.95
N ALA A 125 5.33 -3.90 3.74
CA ALA A 125 4.35 -4.04 4.82
C ALA A 125 4.78 -5.09 5.87
N LEU A 126 5.33 -6.23 5.43
CA LEU A 126 5.86 -7.27 6.32
C LEU A 126 7.11 -6.80 7.09
N SER A 127 7.94 -5.97 6.47
CA SER A 127 9.13 -5.40 7.10
C SER A 127 8.84 -4.14 7.93
N TRP A 128 7.60 -3.66 7.91
CA TRP A 128 7.23 -2.39 8.55
C TRP A 128 7.37 -2.52 10.06
N ARG A 129 8.40 -1.87 10.59
CA ARG A 129 8.53 -1.57 12.00
C ARG A 129 7.95 -0.16 12.13
N GLY A 130 6.87 0.01 12.91
CA GLY A 130 6.27 1.34 13.10
C GLY A 130 7.34 2.38 13.46
N SER A 131 7.05 3.66 13.23
CA SER A 131 7.93 4.71 13.78
C SER A 131 7.99 4.57 15.31
N GLU A 132 9.07 5.02 15.96
CA GLU A 132 9.23 4.90 17.42
C GLU A 132 8.01 5.40 18.23
N LYS A 133 7.25 6.36 17.69
CA LYS A 133 5.98 6.84 18.26
C LYS A 133 4.83 5.83 18.23
N GLU A 134 4.74 5.00 17.19
CA GLU A 134 3.73 3.93 17.07
C GLU A 134 4.15 2.65 17.84
N SER A 135 5.42 2.56 18.21
CA SER A 135 5.98 1.49 19.04
C SER A 135 5.74 1.76 20.53
N SER A 136 5.86 3.02 20.98
CA SER A 136 5.55 3.42 22.36
C SER A 136 4.08 3.22 22.74
N GLU A 137 3.15 3.42 21.80
CA GLU A 137 1.72 3.15 22.02
C GLU A 137 1.40 1.64 22.18
N ARG A 138 2.32 0.74 21.79
CA ARG A 138 2.17 -0.71 22.00
C ARG A 138 2.66 -1.17 23.35
N GLU A 139 3.77 -0.62 23.82
CA GLU A 139 4.38 -1.02 25.11
C GLU A 139 3.57 -0.54 26.32
N GLU A 140 2.75 0.52 26.16
CA GLU A 140 1.83 0.97 27.21
C GLU A 140 0.55 0.12 27.29
N GLY A 141 0.08 -0.43 26.16
CA GLY A 141 -1.11 -1.28 26.10
C GLY A 141 -0.93 -2.70 26.64
N ASP A 142 0.31 -3.19 26.75
CA ASP A 142 0.67 -4.53 27.25
C ASP A 142 0.91 -4.54 28.79
N LYS A 143 0.73 -3.38 29.45
CA LYS A 143 0.94 -3.18 30.90
C LYS A 143 -0.33 -2.90 31.70
N SER A 144 -1.52 -3.03 31.09
CA SER A 144 -2.82 -2.73 31.72
C SER A 144 -3.64 -3.98 32.01
#